data_AF-A0A497EZ54-F1
#
_entry.id   AF-A0A497EZ54-F1
#
_cell.length_a   1.000
_cell.length_b   1.000
_cell.length_c   1.000
_cell.angle_alpha   90.00
_cell.angle_beta   90.00
_cell.angle_gamma   90.00
#
_symmetry.space_group_name_H-M   'P 1'
#
loop_
_entity.id
_entity.type
_entity.pdbx_description
1 polymer ?
#
loop_
_entity_poly.entity_id
_entity_poly.type
_entity_poly.pdbx_seq_one_letter_code
_entity_poly.pdbx_strand_id
1 'polypeptide(L)'
;MDVVLVTRHCLKRILERARILDENERMKLIENILIQGEIVDKKGRNFLVKLDDHYLILRQSKVGLVAISYTRRVIPRGFTERFNDIRLEKSFKLKKIRS
;
A
#
# COMPACT_ATOMS: atom_id res chain seq x y z
N MET A 1 2.30 17.75 -0.90
CA MET A 1 1.39 16.59 -1.03
C MET A 1 2.05 15.59 -1.95
N ASP A 2 2.40 14.41 -1.44
CA ASP A 2 3.00 13.36 -2.26
C ASP A 2 1.88 12.53 -2.91
N VAL A 3 1.99 12.28 -4.22
CA VAL A 3 1.00 11.50 -4.97
C VAL A 3 1.40 10.02 -4.93
N VAL A 4 0.50 9.16 -4.45
CA VAL A 4 0.69 7.69 -4.54
C VAL A 4 -0.12 7.16 -5.72
N LEU A 5 0.59 6.54 -6.65
CA LEU A 5 -0.02 5.91 -7.82
C LEU A 5 -0.54 4.51 -7.47
N VAL A 6 -1.80 4.21 -7.79
CA VAL A 6 -2.39 2.89 -7.52
C VAL A 6 -2.49 2.07 -8.79
N THR A 7 -1.90 0.87 -8.78
CA THR A 7 -1.98 -0.07 -9.90
C THR A 7 -3.33 -0.81 -9.93
N ARG A 8 -3.79 -1.21 -11.12
CA ARG A 8 -4.97 -2.09 -11.26
C ARG A 8 -4.78 -3.43 -10.53
N HIS A 9 -3.55 -3.95 -10.51
CA HIS A 9 -3.22 -5.19 -9.79
C HIS A 9 -3.49 -5.06 -8.29
N CYS A 10 -3.05 -3.96 -7.67
CA CYS A 10 -3.31 -3.70 -6.26
C CYS A 10 -4.82 -3.69 -5.96
N LEU A 11 -5.62 -2.98 -6.76
CA LEU A 11 -7.08 -2.95 -6.59
C LEU A 11 -7.75 -4.32 -6.77
N LYS A 12 -7.24 -5.14 -7.70
CA LYS A 12 -7.70 -6.52 -7.87
C LYS A 12 -7.39 -7.37 -6.63
N ARG A 13 -6.20 -7.22 -6.04
CA ARG A 13 -5.82 -7.94 -4.82
C ARG A 13 -6.67 -7.55 -3.62
N ILE A 14 -7.03 -6.28 -3.47
CA ILE A 14 -7.94 -5.85 -2.39
C ILE A 14 -9.32 -6.49 -2.56
N LEU A 15 -9.86 -6.50 -3.78
CA LEU A 15 -11.11 -7.21 -4.08
C LEU A 15 -11.02 -8.68 -3.66
N GLU A 16 -9.98 -9.41 -4.09
CA GLU A 16 -9.81 -10.83 -3.80
C GLU A 16 -9.60 -11.15 -2.31
N ARG A 17 -8.84 -10.31 -1.59
CA ARG A 17 -8.32 -10.62 -0.26
C ARG A 17 -9.06 -9.91 0.87
N ALA A 18 -9.55 -8.71 0.64
CA ALA A 18 -10.39 -7.96 1.57
C ALA A 18 -11.89 -8.14 1.29
N ARG A 19 -12.27 -8.71 0.13
CA ARG A 19 -13.66 -8.89 -0.32
C ARG A 19 -14.45 -7.59 -0.47
N ILE A 20 -13.75 -6.50 -0.79
CA ILE A 20 -14.35 -5.19 -1.05
C ILE A 20 -14.69 -5.09 -2.54
N LEU A 21 -15.99 -5.13 -2.86
CA LEU A 21 -16.50 -5.09 -4.23
C LEU A 21 -16.40 -3.69 -4.84
N ASP A 22 -16.77 -2.68 -4.08
CA ASP A 22 -16.79 -1.29 -4.52
C ASP A 22 -15.37 -0.75 -4.77
N GLU A 23 -15.16 -0.03 -5.87
CA GLU A 23 -13.84 0.53 -6.18
C GLU A 23 -13.47 1.70 -5.27
N ASN A 24 -14.44 2.53 -4.86
CA ASN A 24 -14.17 3.67 -4.00
C ASN A 24 -13.79 3.22 -2.59
N GLU A 25 -14.44 2.18 -2.06
CA GLU A 25 -14.06 1.57 -0.78
C GLU A 25 -12.66 0.96 -0.84
N ARG A 26 -12.27 0.34 -1.96
CA ARG A 26 -10.89 -0.16 -2.15
C ARG A 26 -9.87 0.97 -2.13
N MET A 27 -10.20 2.11 -2.74
CA MET A 27 -9.33 3.30 -2.72
C MET A 27 -9.25 3.91 -1.31
N LYS A 28 -10.37 4.02 -0.59
CA LYS A 28 -10.41 4.46 0.82
C LYS A 28 -9.57 3.58 1.73
N LEU A 29 -9.58 2.25 1.51
CA LEU A 29 -8.74 1.34 2.28
C LEU A 29 -7.24 1.65 2.05
N ILE A 30 -6.82 1.87 0.81
CA ILE A 30 -5.43 2.25 0.50
C ILE A 30 -5.09 3.57 1.18
N GLU A 31 -5.98 4.55 1.12
CA GLU A 31 -5.80 5.86 1.76
C GLU A 31 -5.62 5.71 3.27
N ASN A 32 -6.48 4.93 3.93
CA ASN A 32 -6.36 4.64 5.37
C ASN A 32 -5.01 3.99 5.71
N ILE A 33 -4.58 2.99 4.93
CA ILE A 33 -3.28 2.32 5.14
C ILE A 33 -2.13 3.32 4.97
N LEU A 34 -2.22 4.27 4.04
CA LEU A 34 -1.16 5.27 3.84
C LEU A 34 -1.12 6.34 4.93
N ILE A 35 -2.28 6.71 5.49
CA ILE A 35 -2.39 7.75 6.51
C ILE A 35 -2.01 7.20 7.89
N GLN A 36 -2.49 6.00 8.21
CA GLN A 36 -2.41 5.44 9.57
C GLN A 36 -1.41 4.30 9.68
N GLY A 37 -0.99 3.72 8.55
CA GLY A 37 -0.09 2.58 8.55
C GLY A 37 1.37 2.94 8.77
N GLU A 38 2.13 1.93 9.15
CA GLU A 38 3.54 2.03 9.50
C GLU A 38 4.38 1.24 8.50
N ILE A 39 5.55 1.78 8.13
CA ILE A 39 6.50 1.05 7.30
C ILE A 39 7.18 0.00 8.17
N VAL A 40 6.86 -1.26 7.92
CA VAL A 40 7.36 -2.40 8.70
C VAL A 40 8.55 -3.11 8.04
N ASP A 41 8.81 -2.89 6.76
CA ASP A 41 9.97 -3.47 6.07
C ASP A 41 10.33 -2.68 4.79
N LYS A 42 11.59 -2.75 4.35
CA LYS A 42 12.11 -2.17 3.11
C LYS A 42 13.02 -3.17 2.41
N LYS A 43 12.71 -3.44 1.14
CA LYS A 43 13.48 -4.35 0.27
C LYS A 43 13.80 -3.65 -1.04
N GLY A 44 15.03 -3.15 -1.16
CA GLY A 44 15.45 -2.36 -2.31
C GLY A 44 14.59 -1.11 -2.47
N ARG A 45 13.81 -1.05 -3.56
CA ARG A 45 12.87 0.05 -3.84
C ARG A 45 11.47 -0.18 -3.30
N ASN A 46 11.21 -1.30 -2.64
CA ASN A 46 9.88 -1.63 -2.13
C ASN A 46 9.80 -1.38 -0.62
N PHE A 47 8.67 -0.85 -0.17
CA PHE A 47 8.31 -0.66 1.22
C PHE A 47 7.08 -1.51 1.52
N LEU A 48 7.06 -2.12 2.70
CA LEU A 48 5.90 -2.80 3.24
C LEU A 48 5.26 -1.88 4.28
N VAL A 49 4.02 -1.46 4.03
CA VAL A 49 3.24 -0.67 4.96
C VAL A 49 2.20 -1.58 5.59
N LYS A 50 2.06 -1.53 6.92
CA LYS A 50 1.10 -2.31 7.69
C LYS A 50 0.10 -1.40 8.37
N LEU A 51 -1.17 -1.80 8.36
CA LEU A 51 -2.21 -1.26 9.22
C LEU A 51 -3.08 -2.44 9.66
N ASP A 52 -3.11 -2.75 10.96
CA ASP A 52 -3.80 -3.94 11.50
C ASP A 52 -3.42 -5.24 10.75
N ASP A 53 -4.40 -5.88 10.09
CA ASP A 53 -4.23 -7.09 9.30
C ASP A 53 -3.97 -6.82 7.81
N HIS A 54 -3.72 -5.56 7.43
CA HIS A 54 -3.51 -5.11 6.06
C HIS A 54 -2.05 -4.84 5.77
N TYR A 55 -1.59 -5.34 4.63
CA TYR A 55 -0.25 -5.09 4.11
C TYR A 55 -0.35 -4.47 2.71
N LEU A 56 0.24 -3.30 2.55
CA LEU A 56 0.34 -2.59 1.28
C LEU A 56 1.80 -2.54 0.85
N ILE A 57 2.07 -2.99 -0.38
CA ILE A 57 3.42 -2.92 -0.95
C ILE A 57 3.50 -1.64 -1.80
N LEU A 58 4.37 -0.73 -1.38
CA LEU A 58 4.71 0.47 -2.13
C LEU A 58 6.04 0.27 -2.84
N ARG A 59 6.18 0.83 -4.04
CA ARG A 59 7.43 0.88 -4.79
C ARG A 59 7.83 2.31 -5.05
N GLN A 60 9.06 2.67 -4.73
CA GLN A 60 9.66 3.92 -5.11
C GLN A 60 9.97 3.92 -6.62
N SER A 61 9.47 4.93 -7.31
CA SER A 61 9.72 5.18 -8.72
C SER A 61 10.21 6.62 -8.94
N LYS A 62 10.67 6.94 -10.15
CA LYS A 62 11.08 8.32 -10.51
C LYS A 62 9.95 9.34 -10.35
N VAL A 63 8.69 8.90 -10.44
CA VAL A 63 7.49 9.76 -10.37
C VAL A 63 6.83 9.75 -8.99
N GLY A 64 7.43 9.10 -7.99
CA GLY A 64 6.89 8.98 -6.64
C GLY A 64 6.62 7.53 -6.22
N LEU A 65 5.76 7.36 -5.22
CA LEU A 65 5.39 6.05 -4.66
C LEU A 65 4.27 5.41 -5.47
N VAL A 66 4.37 4.09 -5.68
CA VAL A 66 3.38 3.30 -6.41
C VAL A 66 2.89 2.15 -5.54
N ALA A 67 1.59 2.08 -5.26
CA ALA A 67 0.94 0.93 -4.65
C ALA A 67 0.81 -0.22 -5.67
N ILE A 68 1.67 -1.22 -5.51
CA ILE A 68 1.85 -2.31 -6.50
C ILE A 68 1.07 -3.57 -6.13
N SER A 69 0.85 -3.85 -4.85
CA SER A 69 0.15 -5.06 -4.39
C SER A 69 -0.37 -4.89 -2.97
N TYR A 70 -1.27 -5.79 -2.60
CA TYR A 70 -1.92 -5.85 -1.30
C TYR A 70 -2.03 -7.31 -0.82
N THR A 71 -1.82 -7.54 0.47
CA THR A 71 -2.15 -8.80 1.14
C THR A 71 -2.88 -8.51 2.46
N ARG A 72 -3.63 -9.51 2.93
CA ARG A 72 -4.35 -9.47 4.21
C ARG A 72 -3.89 -10.64 5.06
N ARG A 73 -3.58 -10.40 6.34
CA ARG A 73 -3.13 -11.37 7.37
C ARG A 73 -1.84 -12.13 7.07
N VAL A 74 -1.29 -11.97 5.87
CA VAL A 74 -0.11 -12.70 5.40
C VAL A 74 0.95 -11.70 4.98
N ILE A 75 2.11 -11.78 5.61
CA ILE A 75 3.30 -11.01 5.24
C ILE A 75 3.71 -11.43 3.81
N PRO A 76 3.83 -10.49 2.87
CA PRO A 76 4.24 -10.85 1.51
C PRO A 76 5.63 -11.50 1.49
N ARG A 77 5.80 -12.50 0.62
CA ARG A 77 7.08 -13.23 0.48
C ARG A 77 8.25 -12.27 0.26
N GLY A 78 9.32 -12.47 1.02
CA GLY A 78 10.54 -11.67 0.95
C GLY A 78 10.62 -10.53 1.96
N PHE A 79 9.54 -10.24 2.68
CA PHE A 79 9.51 -9.32 3.83
C PHE A 79 9.45 -10.08 5.16
N THR A 80 9.81 -9.39 6.24
CA THR A 80 10.07 -9.95 7.57
C THR A 80 9.68 -9.02 8.73
N GLU A 81 8.99 -7.89 8.47
CA GLU A 81 8.55 -6.93 9.51
C GLU A 81 9.67 -6.47 10.47
N ARG A 82 10.79 -5.99 9.92
CA ARG A 82 11.99 -5.65 10.71
C ARG A 82 12.04 -4.21 11.19
N PHE A 83 11.33 -3.30 10.54
CA PHE A 83 11.19 -1.93 11.00
C PHE A 83 9.98 -1.86 11.90
N ASN A 84 10.15 -1.25 13.07
CA ASN A 84 9.05 -0.81 13.89
C ASN A 84 9.11 0.72 13.92
N ASP A 85 7.95 1.37 13.88
CA ASP A 85 7.76 2.79 14.21
C ASP A 85 8.13 3.85 13.16
N ILE A 86 8.32 3.48 11.88
CA ILE A 86 8.48 4.49 10.81
C ILE A 86 7.11 4.81 10.21
N ARG A 87 6.52 5.94 10.63
CA ARG A 87 5.28 6.46 10.02
C ARG A 87 5.57 7.14 8.70
N LEU A 88 4.63 7.01 7.76
CA LEU A 88 4.60 7.81 6.55
C LEU A 88 4.17 9.24 6.94
N GLU A 89 5.10 10.06 7.41
CA GLU A 89 4.86 11.48 7.67
C GLU A 89 4.59 12.19 6.34
N LYS A 90 3.33 12.24 5.88
CA LYS A 90 2.79 13.22 4.91
C LYS A 90 1.32 12.96 4.57
N SER A 91 0.61 14.04 4.25
CA SER A 91 -0.68 13.97 3.56
C SER A 91 -0.49 13.49 2.12
N PHE A 92 -1.04 12.32 1.78
CA PHE A 92 -0.98 11.75 0.43
C PHE A 92 -2.21 12.08 -0.41
N LYS A 93 -2.04 12.16 -1.72
CA LYS A 93 -3.15 12.16 -2.69
C LYS A 93 -3.08 10.90 -3.54
N LEU A 94 -4.16 10.13 -3.59
CA LEU A 94 -4.20 8.93 -4.43
C LEU A 94 -4.51 9.27 -5.89
N LYS A 95 -3.82 8.61 -6.83
CA LYS A 95 -4.13 8.68 -8.26
C LYS A 95 -4.01 7.31 -8.91
N LYS A 96 -5.04 6.87 -9.62
CA LYS A 96 -5.02 5.61 -10.38
C LYS A 96 -4.07 5.72 -11.57
N ILE A 97 -3.29 4.67 -11.83
CA ILE A 97 -2.54 4.58 -13.10
C ILE A 97 -3.55 4.30 -14.22
N ARG A 98 -3.76 5.29 -15.10
CA ARG A 98 -4.40 5.08 -16.38
C ARG A 98 -3.38 4.40 -17.29
N SER A 99 -3.54 3.11 -17.49
CA SER A 99 -3.02 2.41 -18.67
C SER A 99 -4.09 2.39 -19.73
#